data_AF-A0AAD7IR39-F1
#
_entry.id   AF-A0AAD7IR39-F1
#
_cell.length_a   1.000
_cell.length_b   1.000
_cell.length_c   1.000
_cell.angle_alpha   90.00
_cell.angle_beta   90.00
_cell.angle_gamma   90.00
#
_symmetry.space_group_name_H-M   'P 1'
#
loop_
_entity.id
_entity.type
_entity.pdbx_description
1 polymer ?
#
loop_
_entity_poly.entity_id
_entity_poly.type
_entity_poly.pdbx_seq_one_letter_code
_entity_poly.pdbx_strand_id
1 'polypeptide(L)'
;DPCHNLSLFMKDIGALFKKDVLVPVAGVSNYFSKSNYGTSQLDAARKDLKITQGIKTSSETRFSTSHIQLKAIQTCMPAIRKCIETGTTKKLLPFVSDTPEHYTFMSKLSAFIMLTTAPANAILALEGQYINCADVFYAWVCMAWSLEHLFETVAYLQTYRARVIGLYNAWFAQMMSESSYLIFLFAYFMHPSAFCN
;
A
#
# COMPACT_ATOMS: atom_id res chain seq x y z
N ASP A 1 -16.97 -12.06 3.01
CA ASP A 1 -16.58 -11.22 1.86
C ASP A 1 -15.04 -11.20 1.80
N PRO A 2 -14.42 -11.83 0.79
CA PRO A 2 -12.96 -11.92 0.69
C PRO A 2 -12.25 -10.56 0.54
N CYS A 3 -12.82 -9.65 -0.26
CA CYS A 3 -12.24 -8.31 -0.45
C CYS A 3 -12.31 -7.49 0.84
N HIS A 4 -13.39 -7.66 1.61
CA HIS A 4 -13.50 -7.04 2.92
C HIS A 4 -12.38 -7.49 3.88
N ASN A 5 -12.12 -8.80 3.98
CA ASN A 5 -11.08 -9.33 4.85
C ASN A 5 -9.67 -8.85 4.45
N LEU A 6 -9.41 -8.72 3.15
CA LEU A 6 -8.16 -8.13 2.65
C LEU A 6 -8.03 -6.64 2.99
N SER A 7 -9.13 -5.87 2.91
CA SER A 7 -9.15 -4.46 3.31
C SER A 7 -8.87 -4.30 4.81
N LEU A 8 -9.42 -5.20 5.65
CA LEU A 8 -9.14 -5.22 7.08
C LEU A 8 -7.69 -5.62 7.39
N PHE A 9 -7.13 -6.60 6.68
CA PHE A 9 -5.70 -6.92 6.78
C PHE A 9 -4.81 -5.72 6.45
N MET A 10 -5.10 -5.00 5.37
CA MET A 10 -4.37 -3.77 5.02
C MET A 10 -4.54 -2.67 6.08
N LYS A 11 -5.70 -2.59 6.73
CA LYS A 11 -5.94 -1.66 7.84
C LYS A 11 -5.03 -1.93 9.02
N ASP A 12 -4.91 -3.19 9.41
CA ASP A 12 -4.07 -3.57 10.54
C ASP A 12 -2.58 -3.40 10.23
N ILE A 13 -2.16 -3.70 8.99
CA ILE A 13 -0.82 -3.32 8.53
C ILE A 13 -0.63 -1.80 8.63
N GLY A 14 -1.60 -1.00 8.18
CA GLY A 14 -1.54 0.45 8.27
C GLY A 14 -1.36 0.95 9.71
N ALA A 15 -1.97 0.29 10.69
CA ALA A 15 -1.81 0.62 12.10
C ALA A 15 -0.35 0.44 12.59
N LEU A 16 0.36 -0.59 12.10
CA LEU A 16 1.76 -0.86 12.46
C LEU A 16 2.72 0.25 11.99
N PHE A 17 2.43 0.87 10.86
CA PHE A 17 3.28 1.90 10.23
C PHE A 17 2.71 3.32 10.36
N LYS A 18 1.67 3.50 11.20
CA LYS A 18 0.91 4.74 11.27
C LYS A 18 1.79 5.95 11.59
N LYS A 19 2.63 5.85 12.62
CA LYS A 19 3.47 6.96 13.10
C LYS A 19 4.60 7.28 12.12
N ASP A 20 5.22 6.23 11.57
CA ASP A 20 6.43 6.35 10.77
C ASP A 20 6.18 6.70 9.29
N VAL A 21 5.03 6.29 8.73
CA VAL A 21 4.73 6.43 7.30
C VAL A 21 3.45 7.21 7.07
N LEU A 22 2.33 6.78 7.65
CA LEU A 22 1.02 7.35 7.32
C LEU A 22 0.84 8.79 7.81
N VAL A 23 1.34 9.13 9.00
CA VAL A 23 1.26 10.49 9.55
C VAL A 23 2.08 11.50 8.72
N PRO A 24 3.37 11.25 8.40
CA PRO A 24 4.12 12.13 7.51
C PRO A 24 3.48 12.28 6.13
N VAL A 25 3.03 11.16 5.53
CA VAL A 25 2.32 11.14 4.25
C VAL A 25 1.06 12.00 4.28
N ALA A 26 0.24 11.86 5.32
CA ALA A 26 -0.94 12.69 5.49
C ALA A 26 -0.58 14.17 5.66
N GLY A 27 0.52 14.50 6.34
CA GLY A 27 1.03 15.87 6.45
C GLY A 27 1.37 16.48 5.09
N VAL A 28 2.14 15.75 4.26
CA VAL A 28 2.52 16.16 2.91
C VAL A 28 1.27 16.31 2.03
N SER A 29 0.40 15.30 2.01
CA SER A 29 -0.82 15.34 1.20
C SER A 29 -1.73 16.49 1.61
N ASN A 30 -1.95 16.72 2.92
CA ASN A 30 -2.80 17.82 3.37
C ASN A 30 -2.28 19.18 2.92
N TYR A 31 -0.96 19.39 2.95
CA TYR A 31 -0.38 20.65 2.51
C TYR A 31 -0.59 20.89 1.01
N PHE A 32 -0.25 19.90 0.18
CA PHE A 32 -0.31 20.01 -1.28
C PHE A 32 -1.70 19.82 -1.87
N SER A 33 -2.69 19.33 -1.09
CA SER A 33 -4.07 19.20 -1.54
C SER A 33 -5.00 20.32 -1.06
N LYS A 34 -4.68 21.00 0.06
CA LYS A 34 -5.57 22.03 0.64
C LYS A 34 -5.15 23.47 0.33
N SER A 35 -3.89 23.71 0.05
CA SER A 35 -3.39 25.05 -0.28
C SER A 35 -3.47 25.27 -1.78
N ASN A 36 -4.28 26.22 -2.27
CA ASN A 36 -4.28 26.62 -3.70
C ASN A 36 -2.87 26.95 -4.21
N TYR A 37 -2.07 27.57 -3.35
CA TYR A 37 -0.66 27.85 -3.61
C TYR A 37 0.16 26.56 -3.72
N GLY A 38 0.02 25.65 -2.76
CA GLY A 38 0.73 24.36 -2.75
C GLY A 38 0.37 23.48 -3.94
N THR A 39 -0.92 23.36 -4.28
CA THR A 39 -1.40 22.61 -5.45
C THR A 39 -0.81 23.17 -6.74
N SER A 40 -0.87 24.50 -6.92
CA SER A 40 -0.38 25.14 -8.15
C SER A 40 1.14 25.03 -8.30
N GLN A 41 1.88 25.18 -7.19
CA GLN A 41 3.32 24.97 -7.18
C GLN A 41 3.70 23.52 -7.50
N LEU A 42 2.99 22.56 -6.91
CA LEU A 42 3.27 21.14 -7.16
C LEU A 42 2.97 20.78 -8.63
N ASP A 43 1.88 21.29 -9.21
CA ASP A 43 1.56 21.04 -10.61
C ASP A 43 2.58 21.67 -11.56
N ALA A 44 3.08 22.87 -11.25
CA ALA A 44 4.17 23.48 -12.01
C ALA A 44 5.46 22.66 -11.92
N ALA A 45 5.87 22.25 -10.71
CA ALA A 45 7.06 21.44 -10.49
C ALA A 45 6.95 20.04 -11.13
N ARG A 46 5.77 19.41 -11.08
CA ARG A 46 5.50 18.13 -11.74
C ARG A 46 5.62 18.23 -13.26
N LYS A 47 5.06 19.28 -13.86
CA LYS A 47 5.16 19.52 -15.31
C LYS A 47 6.61 19.68 -15.75
N ASP A 48 7.39 20.45 -14.99
CA ASP A 48 8.81 20.66 -15.25
C ASP A 48 9.61 19.34 -15.18
N LEU A 49 9.32 18.50 -14.19
CA LEU A 49 9.96 17.19 -14.00
C LEU A 49 9.31 16.06 -14.82
N LYS A 50 8.33 16.37 -15.69
CA LYS A 50 7.58 15.39 -16.49
C LYS A 50 6.91 14.27 -15.67
N ILE A 51 6.50 14.58 -14.44
CA ILE A 51 5.78 13.66 -13.56
C ILE A 51 4.28 13.72 -13.88
N THR A 52 3.76 12.66 -14.49
CA THR A 52 2.36 12.59 -14.94
C THR A 52 1.37 12.40 -13.80
N GLN A 53 1.72 11.63 -12.76
CA GLN A 53 0.84 11.37 -11.63
C GLN A 53 0.83 12.51 -10.62
N GLY A 54 -0.34 12.77 -10.02
CA GLY A 54 -0.53 13.80 -9.00
C GLY A 54 -0.97 13.22 -7.67
N ILE A 55 -0.80 14.00 -6.60
CA ILE A 55 -1.27 13.63 -5.27
C ILE A 55 -2.78 13.76 -5.24
N LYS A 56 -3.48 12.62 -5.19
CA LYS A 56 -4.92 12.60 -4.96
C LYS A 56 -5.20 12.47 -3.46
N THR A 57 -6.21 13.17 -2.99
CA THR A 57 -6.74 12.94 -1.64
C THR A 57 -7.35 11.54 -1.58
N SER A 58 -6.99 10.77 -0.56
CA SER A 58 -7.70 9.52 -0.27
C SER A 58 -9.12 9.87 0.15
N SER A 59 -10.13 9.38 -0.56
CA SER A 59 -11.47 9.24 0.01
C SER A 59 -11.41 8.18 1.12
N GLU A 60 -12.17 8.38 2.18
CA GLU A 60 -12.07 7.67 3.47
C GLU A 60 -12.32 6.14 3.43
N THR A 61 -12.58 5.52 2.29
CA THR A 61 -13.38 4.29 2.28
C THR A 61 -12.72 3.00 1.78
N ARG A 62 -11.49 2.99 1.22
CA ARG A 62 -10.81 1.72 0.85
C ARG A 62 -9.29 1.80 1.03
N PHE A 63 -8.67 0.85 1.73
CA PHE A 63 -7.21 0.85 1.93
C PHE A 63 -6.41 0.72 0.60
N SER A 64 -7.04 0.24 -0.47
CA SER A 64 -6.48 0.28 -1.82
C SER A 64 -6.26 1.71 -2.35
N THR A 65 -7.13 2.68 -2.00
CA THR A 65 -6.93 4.09 -2.37
C THR A 65 -5.77 4.71 -1.58
N SER A 66 -5.55 4.27 -0.34
CA SER A 66 -4.38 4.65 0.45
C SER A 66 -3.07 4.15 -0.16
N HIS A 67 -3.04 2.92 -0.70
CA HIS A 67 -1.87 2.39 -1.41
C HIS A 67 -1.51 3.23 -2.66
N ILE A 68 -2.51 3.60 -3.47
CA ILE A 68 -2.30 4.46 -4.65
C ILE A 68 -1.78 5.85 -4.24
N GLN A 69 -2.34 6.42 -3.16
CA GLN A 69 -1.88 7.71 -2.63
C GLN A 69 -0.41 7.67 -2.20
N LEU A 70 0.01 6.58 -1.54
CA LEU A 70 1.39 6.40 -1.10
C LEU A 70 2.36 6.35 -2.28
N LYS A 71 2.02 5.59 -3.33
CA LYS A 71 2.80 5.55 -4.59
C LYS A 71 2.86 6.91 -5.27
N ALA A 72 1.74 7.64 -5.31
CA ALA A 72 1.70 8.98 -5.89
C ALA A 72 2.61 9.95 -5.14
N ILE A 73 2.64 9.89 -3.80
CA ILE A 73 3.53 10.73 -2.97
C ILE A 73 4.99 10.36 -3.17
N GLN A 74 5.34 9.07 -3.17
CA GLN A 74 6.70 8.62 -3.44
C GLN A 74 7.18 9.13 -4.81
N THR A 75 6.33 9.03 -5.83
CA THR A 75 6.61 9.49 -7.20
C THR A 75 6.73 11.01 -7.29
N CYS A 76 5.88 11.76 -6.57
CA CYS A 76 5.90 13.22 -6.56
C CYS A 76 7.00 13.81 -5.67
N MET A 77 7.75 13.00 -4.93
CA MET A 77 8.74 13.48 -3.96
C MET A 77 9.78 14.46 -4.54
N PRO A 78 10.32 14.26 -5.76
CA PRO A 78 11.21 15.23 -6.38
C PRO A 78 10.55 16.59 -6.64
N ALA A 79 9.28 16.60 -7.08
CA ALA A 79 8.52 17.83 -7.29
C ALA A 79 8.17 18.51 -5.97
N ILE A 80 7.77 17.74 -4.95
CA ILE A 80 7.53 18.22 -3.59
C ILE A 80 8.78 18.93 -3.07
N ARG A 81 9.97 18.32 -3.23
CA ARG A 81 11.24 18.91 -2.82
C ARG A 81 11.50 20.25 -3.49
N LYS A 82 11.32 20.33 -4.82
CA LYS A 82 11.47 21.57 -5.58
C LYS A 82 10.54 22.68 -5.07
N CYS A 83 9.30 22.36 -4.71
CA CYS A 83 8.38 23.33 -4.11
C CYS A 83 8.87 23.86 -2.75
N ILE A 84 9.56 23.02 -1.97
CA ILE A 84 10.06 23.43 -0.65
C ILE A 84 11.25 24.37 -0.74
N GLU A 85 12.18 24.13 -1.67
CA GLU A 85 13.30 25.04 -1.95
C GLU A 85 12.82 26.46 -2.32
N THR A 86 11.61 26.59 -2.87
CA THR A 86 11.00 27.87 -3.26
C THR A 86 10.17 28.58 -2.18
N GLY A 87 10.10 28.06 -0.94
CA GLY A 87 9.54 28.79 0.21
C GLY A 87 8.42 28.11 1.01
N THR A 88 8.39 26.78 1.09
CA THR A 88 7.32 26.04 1.80
C THR A 88 7.58 25.84 3.31
N THR A 89 6.50 25.59 4.07
CA THR A 89 6.39 25.44 5.53
C THR A 89 7.47 24.58 6.22
N LYS A 90 8.07 25.16 7.29
CA LYS A 90 9.12 24.56 8.14
C LYS A 90 8.78 23.17 8.72
N LYS A 91 7.50 22.81 8.84
CA LYS A 91 7.03 21.54 9.44
C LYS A 91 7.26 20.32 8.54
N LEU A 92 7.40 20.49 7.22
CA LEU A 92 7.60 19.39 6.28
C LEU A 92 9.08 19.17 5.93
N LEU A 93 9.96 20.10 6.32
CA LEU A 93 11.40 20.06 6.01
C LEU A 93 12.09 18.73 6.35
N PRO A 94 11.87 18.12 7.54
CA PRO A 94 12.58 16.88 7.90
C PRO A 94 12.26 15.68 7.00
N PHE A 95 11.12 15.71 6.30
CA PHE A 95 10.65 14.60 5.46
C PHE A 95 10.90 14.83 3.98
N VAL A 96 11.43 15.99 3.58
CA VAL A 96 11.50 16.41 2.18
C VAL A 96 12.88 16.96 1.79
N SER A 97 13.61 17.56 2.74
CA SER A 97 14.97 18.04 2.55
C SER A 97 15.99 16.89 2.58
N ASP A 98 17.18 17.08 2.03
CA ASP A 98 18.27 16.09 2.06
C ASP A 98 18.87 15.92 3.46
N THR A 99 18.10 15.30 4.35
CA THR A 99 18.50 14.94 5.70
C THR A 99 18.41 13.43 5.91
N PRO A 100 19.16 12.86 6.87
CA PRO A 100 19.04 11.43 7.21
C PRO A 100 17.60 10.98 7.49
N GLU A 101 16.78 11.86 8.05
CA GLU A 101 15.36 11.62 8.33
C GLU A 101 14.56 11.42 7.05
N HIS A 102 14.82 12.20 5.99
CA HIS A 102 14.18 12.02 4.70
C HIS A 102 14.51 10.66 4.08
N TYR A 103 15.79 10.28 4.04
CA TYR A 103 16.20 8.98 3.49
C TYR A 103 15.60 7.82 4.29
N THR A 104 15.56 7.93 5.61
CA THR A 104 14.90 6.96 6.49
C THR A 104 13.41 6.88 6.18
N PHE A 105 12.73 8.02 6.06
CA PHE A 105 11.32 8.07 5.70
C PHE A 105 11.05 7.43 4.34
N MET A 106 11.85 7.75 3.31
CA MET A 106 11.70 7.19 1.97
C MET A 106 11.94 5.68 1.94
N SER A 107 12.92 5.17 2.70
CA SER A 107 13.14 3.74 2.87
C SER A 107 11.94 3.05 3.52
N LYS A 108 11.39 3.63 4.60
CA LYS A 108 10.21 3.11 5.28
C LYS A 108 8.96 3.16 4.42
N LEU A 109 8.76 4.25 3.67
CA LEU A 109 7.67 4.42 2.71
C LEU A 109 7.75 3.37 1.61
N SER A 110 8.94 3.14 1.04
CA SER A 110 9.15 2.12 0.02
C SER A 110 8.83 0.72 0.53
N ALA A 111 9.35 0.37 1.72
CA ALA A 111 9.06 -0.91 2.36
C ALA A 111 7.56 -1.11 2.61
N PHE A 112 6.86 -0.06 3.07
CA PHE A 112 5.42 -0.10 3.29
C PHE A 112 4.62 -0.25 1.99
N ILE A 113 5.03 0.41 0.91
CA ILE A 113 4.43 0.26 -0.42
C ILE A 113 4.61 -1.18 -0.91
N MET A 114 5.81 -1.76 -0.79
CA MET A 114 6.06 -3.15 -1.16
C MET A 114 5.17 -4.11 -0.37
N LEU A 115 5.09 -3.92 0.96
CA LEU A 115 4.25 -4.73 1.85
C LEU A 115 2.77 -4.70 1.50
N THR A 116 2.28 -3.55 1.04
CA THR A 116 0.86 -3.36 0.68
C THR A 116 0.55 -3.65 -0.78
N THR A 117 1.55 -3.95 -1.62
CA THR A 117 1.34 -4.17 -3.07
C THR A 117 0.58 -5.46 -3.34
N ALA A 118 1.01 -6.59 -2.78
CA ALA A 118 0.34 -7.87 -2.96
C ALA A 118 -1.15 -7.84 -2.51
N PRO A 119 -1.50 -7.38 -1.29
CA PRO A 119 -2.91 -7.30 -0.90
C PRO A 119 -3.71 -6.29 -1.72
N ALA A 120 -3.13 -5.16 -2.14
CA ALA A 120 -3.82 -4.20 -3.01
C ALA A 120 -4.13 -4.81 -4.39
N ASN A 121 -3.19 -5.54 -4.98
CA ASN A 121 -3.39 -6.24 -6.24
C ASN A 121 -4.41 -7.39 -6.10
N ALA A 122 -4.40 -8.11 -4.99
CA ALA A 122 -5.37 -9.16 -4.70
C ALA A 122 -6.80 -8.60 -4.63
N ILE A 123 -7.02 -7.48 -3.93
CA ILE A 123 -8.33 -6.80 -3.91
C ILE A 123 -8.76 -6.43 -5.33
N LEU A 124 -7.86 -5.80 -6.10
CA LEU A 124 -8.17 -5.34 -7.45
C LEU A 124 -8.51 -6.51 -8.39
N ALA A 125 -7.79 -7.63 -8.27
CA ALA A 125 -8.09 -8.85 -9.01
C ALA A 125 -9.46 -9.41 -8.62
N LEU A 126 -9.77 -9.53 -7.33
CA LEU A 126 -11.03 -10.09 -6.84
C LEU A 126 -12.25 -9.18 -7.07
N GLU A 127 -12.05 -7.87 -7.25
CA GLU A 127 -13.08 -6.94 -7.73
C GLU A 127 -13.30 -7.01 -9.25
N GLY A 128 -12.50 -7.79 -9.97
CA GLY A 128 -12.59 -7.99 -11.41
C GLY A 128 -13.86 -8.72 -11.86
N GLN A 129 -14.08 -8.73 -13.17
CA GLN A 129 -15.13 -9.53 -13.78
C GLN A 129 -14.66 -10.99 -13.90
N TYR A 130 -15.59 -11.95 -13.75
CA TYR A 130 -15.35 -13.40 -13.88
C TYR A 130 -14.52 -14.06 -12.76
N ILE A 131 -14.58 -13.52 -11.54
CA ILE A 131 -13.92 -14.10 -10.37
C ILE A 131 -14.72 -15.27 -9.82
N ASN A 132 -14.03 -16.37 -9.54
CA ASN A 132 -14.57 -17.57 -8.95
C ASN A 132 -13.94 -17.89 -7.57
N CYS A 133 -14.41 -18.94 -6.92
CA CYS A 133 -13.95 -19.34 -5.59
C CYS A 133 -12.48 -19.81 -5.55
N ALA A 134 -11.94 -20.36 -6.64
CA ALA A 134 -10.54 -20.73 -6.74
C ALA A 134 -9.63 -19.50 -6.73
N ASP A 135 -10.03 -18.43 -7.43
CA ASP A 135 -9.26 -17.18 -7.50
C ASP A 135 -9.10 -16.54 -6.11
N VAL A 136 -10.15 -16.63 -5.28
CA VAL A 136 -10.12 -16.17 -3.88
C VAL A 136 -9.02 -16.89 -3.11
N PHE A 137 -9.01 -18.22 -3.12
CA PHE A 137 -7.99 -19.00 -2.41
C PHE A 137 -6.59 -18.72 -2.97
N TYR A 138 -6.47 -18.69 -4.30
CA TYR A 138 -5.21 -18.44 -4.98
C TYR A 138 -4.62 -17.07 -4.65
N ALA A 139 -5.45 -16.03 -4.52
CA ALA A 139 -5.01 -14.69 -4.13
C ALA A 139 -4.36 -14.68 -2.74
N TRP A 140 -4.93 -15.40 -1.77
CA TRP A 140 -4.36 -15.53 -0.43
C TRP A 140 -3.02 -16.26 -0.46
N VAL A 141 -2.91 -17.37 -1.18
CA VAL A 141 -1.65 -18.13 -1.33
C VAL A 141 -0.56 -17.27 -1.99
N CYS A 142 -0.89 -16.55 -3.06
CA CYS A 142 0.04 -15.63 -3.73
C CYS A 142 0.51 -14.51 -2.79
N MET A 143 -0.39 -13.99 -1.95
CA MET A 143 -0.03 -13.01 -0.94
C MET A 143 0.94 -13.59 0.11
N ALA A 144 0.68 -14.80 0.63
CA ALA A 144 1.59 -15.45 1.57
C ALA A 144 2.99 -15.60 0.98
N TRP A 145 3.08 -16.11 -0.26
CA TRP A 145 4.34 -16.25 -0.97
C TRP A 145 5.04 -14.89 -1.16
N SER A 146 4.32 -13.87 -1.59
CA SER A 146 4.87 -12.53 -1.78
C SER A 146 5.36 -11.90 -0.46
N LEU A 147 4.68 -12.16 0.66
CA LEU A 147 5.08 -11.65 1.97
C LEU A 147 6.36 -12.34 2.44
N GLU A 148 6.47 -13.67 2.32
CA GLU A 148 7.68 -14.40 2.68
C GLU A 148 8.90 -13.90 1.88
N HIS A 149 8.76 -13.80 0.55
CA HIS A 149 9.82 -13.28 -0.30
C HIS A 149 10.21 -11.83 0.04
N LEU A 150 9.23 -11.01 0.40
CA LEU A 150 9.47 -9.64 0.83
C LEU A 150 10.27 -9.57 2.13
N PHE A 151 9.98 -10.44 3.09
CA PHE A 151 10.74 -10.47 4.34
C PHE A 151 12.20 -10.89 4.08
N GLU A 152 12.45 -11.87 3.22
CA GLU A 152 13.81 -12.29 2.86
C GLU A 152 14.63 -11.16 2.20
N THR A 153 13.97 -10.30 1.42
CA THR A 153 14.64 -9.26 0.63
C THR A 153 14.77 -7.92 1.34
N VAL A 154 13.86 -7.56 2.23
CA VAL A 154 13.82 -6.24 2.88
C VAL A 154 14.10 -6.36 4.38
N ALA A 155 15.37 -6.19 4.76
CA ALA A 155 15.85 -6.35 6.13
C ALA A 155 15.08 -5.53 7.18
N TYR A 156 14.64 -4.30 6.84
CA TYR A 156 13.83 -3.48 7.74
C TYR A 156 12.53 -4.17 8.17
N LEU A 157 11.87 -4.89 7.24
CA LEU A 157 10.59 -5.54 7.48
C LEU A 157 10.71 -6.80 8.35
N GLN A 158 11.91 -7.37 8.52
CA GLN A 158 12.12 -8.53 9.38
C GLN A 158 11.66 -8.28 10.82
N THR A 159 11.86 -7.05 11.32
CA THR A 159 11.38 -6.66 12.66
C THR A 159 9.85 -6.70 12.82
N TYR A 160 9.11 -6.65 11.71
CA TYR A 160 7.64 -6.71 11.68
C TYR A 160 7.12 -8.09 11.26
N ARG A 161 7.98 -9.02 10.81
CA ARG A 161 7.61 -10.31 10.21
C ARG A 161 6.59 -11.07 11.04
N ALA A 162 6.90 -11.34 12.31
CA ALA A 162 6.01 -12.11 13.20
C ALA A 162 4.63 -11.44 13.35
N ARG A 163 4.57 -10.11 13.44
CA ARG A 163 3.31 -9.37 13.57
C ARG A 163 2.49 -9.43 12.28
N VAL A 164 3.13 -9.21 11.14
CA VAL A 164 2.44 -9.24 9.84
C VAL A 164 1.95 -10.65 9.51
N ILE A 165 2.77 -11.69 9.74
CA ILE A 165 2.35 -13.09 9.56
C ILE A 165 1.19 -13.43 10.51
N GLY A 166 1.24 -12.98 11.75
CA GLY A 166 0.14 -13.13 12.70
C GLY A 166 -1.17 -12.51 12.19
N LEU A 167 -1.11 -11.28 11.65
CA LEU A 167 -2.26 -10.63 11.03
C LEU A 167 -2.76 -11.40 9.80
N TYR A 168 -1.86 -11.79 8.90
CA TYR A 168 -2.20 -12.57 7.71
C TYR A 168 -2.94 -13.86 8.10
N ASN A 169 -2.38 -14.63 9.03
CA ASN A 169 -2.98 -15.89 9.49
C ASN A 169 -4.34 -15.68 10.16
N ALA A 170 -4.52 -14.59 10.94
CA ALA A 170 -5.79 -14.28 11.57
C ALA A 170 -6.88 -14.00 10.53
N TRP A 171 -6.60 -13.14 9.54
CA TRP A 171 -7.56 -12.79 8.49
C TRP A 171 -7.81 -13.94 7.51
N PHE A 172 -6.77 -14.74 7.22
CA PHE A 172 -6.92 -15.96 6.43
C PHE A 172 -7.79 -16.99 7.17
N ALA A 173 -7.55 -17.22 8.46
CA ALA A 173 -8.36 -18.13 9.27
C ALA A 173 -9.82 -17.67 9.35
N GLN A 174 -10.06 -16.36 9.50
CA GLN A 174 -11.41 -15.80 9.48
C GLN A 174 -12.10 -16.00 8.13
N MET A 175 -11.39 -15.77 7.02
CA MET A 175 -11.91 -16.06 5.68
C MET A 175 -12.29 -17.54 5.54
N MET A 176 -11.45 -18.43 6.08
CA MET A 176 -11.64 -19.89 6.09
C MET A 176 -12.64 -20.38 7.15
N SER A 177 -13.17 -19.54 8.03
CA SER A 177 -14.15 -19.95 9.04
C SER A 177 -15.55 -19.37 8.78
N GLU A 178 -15.63 -18.14 8.28
CA GLU A 178 -16.89 -17.44 8.00
C GLU A 178 -17.51 -17.87 6.67
N SER A 179 -16.70 -18.34 5.75
CA SER A 179 -17.15 -18.85 4.44
C SER A 179 -17.18 -20.37 4.51
N SER A 180 -18.04 -21.03 3.71
CA SER A 180 -17.96 -22.49 3.52
C SER A 180 -16.60 -22.84 2.88
N TYR A 181 -15.54 -22.93 3.68
CA TYR A 181 -14.14 -23.02 3.27
C TYR A 181 -13.85 -24.19 2.33
N LEU A 182 -14.65 -25.24 2.47
CA LEU A 182 -14.66 -26.37 1.55
C LEU A 182 -14.93 -25.93 0.11
N ILE A 183 -15.74 -24.90 -0.12
CA ILE A 183 -16.03 -24.37 -1.46
C ILE A 183 -14.77 -23.73 -2.07
N PHE A 184 -13.99 -22.96 -1.30
CA PHE A 184 -12.77 -22.35 -1.83
C PHE A 184 -11.68 -23.39 -2.11
N LEU A 185 -11.45 -24.32 -1.18
CA LEU A 185 -10.51 -25.41 -1.37
C LEU A 185 -10.93 -26.34 -2.50
N PHE A 186 -12.21 -26.70 -2.56
CA PHE A 186 -12.76 -27.57 -3.60
C PHE A 186 -12.72 -26.88 -4.97
N ALA A 187 -13.10 -25.61 -5.07
CA ALA A 187 -13.02 -24.86 -6.31
C ALA A 187 -11.57 -24.74 -6.80
N TYR A 188 -10.63 -24.48 -5.89
CA TYR A 188 -9.21 -24.46 -6.22
C TYR A 188 -8.70 -25.82 -6.68
N PHE A 189 -9.03 -26.89 -5.95
CA PHE A 189 -8.68 -28.25 -6.32
C PHE A 189 -9.24 -28.62 -7.69
N MET A 190 -10.50 -28.29 -7.97
CA MET A 190 -11.16 -28.59 -9.24
C MET A 190 -10.78 -27.63 -10.38
N HIS A 191 -9.94 -26.61 -10.12
CA HIS A 191 -9.57 -25.64 -11.13
C HIS A 191 -8.71 -26.32 -12.22
N PRO A 192 -9.07 -26.25 -13.52
CA PRO A 192 -8.39 -27.01 -14.56
C PRO A 192 -6.89 -26.76 -14.67
N SER A 193 -6.44 -25.53 -14.33
CA SER A 193 -5.01 -25.20 -14.32
C SER A 193 -4.22 -25.79 -13.15
N ALA A 194 -4.89 -26.37 -12.13
CA ALA A 194 -4.22 -27.04 -11.01
C ALA A 194 -3.72 -28.46 -11.37
N PHE A 195 -4.28 -29.07 -12.42
CA PHE A 195 -3.91 -30.42 -12.89
C PHE A 195 -3.15 -30.45 -14.22
N CYS A 196 -2.95 -29.29 -14.84
CA CYS A 196 -2.16 -29.14 -16.07
C CYS A 196 -0.79 -28.57 -15.72
N ASN A 197 0.07 -29.40 -15.11
CA ASN A 197 1.53 -29.22 -15.11
C ASN A 197 2.16 -30.44 -15.78
#